data_AF-A0AAW8TQF7-F1
#
_entry.id   AF-A0AAW8TQF7-F1
#
_cell.length_a   1.000
_cell.length_b   1.000
_cell.length_c   1.000
_cell.angle_alpha   90.00
_cell.angle_beta   90.00
_cell.angle_gamma   90.00
#
_symmetry.space_group_name_H-M   'P 1'
#
loop_
_entity.id
_entity.type
_entity.pdbx_description
1 polymer ?
#
loop_
_entity_poly.entity_id
_entity_poly.type
_entity_poly.pdbx_seq_one_letter_code
_entity_poly.pdbx_strand_id
1 'polypeptide(L)' 'MTKDILAGKIKGPKRQAVLLNAGAALYLGGKAATFAEGIAKAGELIDSVEALATLLKVIDFAQIQEARHD' A
#
# COMPACT_ATOMS: atom_id res chain seq x y z
N MET A 1 6.82 -7.39 -9.41
CA MET A 1 5.81 -8.01 -8.51
C MET A 1 5.22 -7.02 -7.51
N THR A 2 5.93 -6.56 -6.47
CA THR A 2 5.33 -5.66 -5.45
C THR A 2 4.76 -4.37 -6.04
N LYS A 3 5.54 -3.69 -6.90
CA LYS A 3 5.08 -2.49 -7.62
C LYS A 3 3.82 -2.78 -8.46
N ASP A 4 3.72 -3.95 -9.06
CA ASP A 4 2.57 -4.33 -9.90
C ASP A 4 1.32 -4.66 -9.08
N ILE A 5 1.47 -5.16 -7.85
CA ILE A 5 0.34 -5.29 -6.91
C ILE A 5 -0.15 -3.90 -6.51
N LEU A 6 0.76 -2.98 -6.12
CA LEU A 6 0.41 -1.62 -5.69
C LEU A 6 -0.06 -0.71 -6.83
N ALA A 7 0.24 -1.07 -8.09
CA ALA A 7 -0.28 -0.43 -9.29
C ALA A 7 -1.66 -0.97 -9.72
N GLY A 8 -2.24 -1.90 -8.95
CA GLY A 8 -3.50 -2.55 -9.29
C GLY A 8 -3.43 -3.55 -10.46
N LYS A 9 -2.25 -3.82 -11.04
CA LYS A 9 -2.07 -4.67 -12.22
C LYS A 9 -2.21 -6.17 -11.90
N ILE A 10 -1.64 -6.61 -10.78
CA ILE A 10 -1.76 -8.00 -10.34
C ILE A 10 -3.06 -8.16 -9.54
N LYS A 11 -3.95 -9.03 -10.03
CA LYS A 11 -5.15 -9.49 -9.31
C LYS A 11 -4.98 -10.95 -8.86
N GLY A 12 -5.84 -11.41 -7.96
CA GLY A 12 -5.84 -12.79 -7.44
C GLY A 12 -5.18 -12.95 -6.05
N PRO A 13 -4.83 -14.18 -5.64
CA PRO A 13 -4.52 -14.52 -4.24
C PRO A 13 -3.40 -13.68 -3.61
N LYS A 14 -2.36 -13.36 -4.38
CA LYS A 14 -1.25 -12.50 -3.89
C LYS A 14 -1.74 -11.10 -3.51
N ARG A 15 -2.63 -10.50 -4.31
CA ARG A 15 -3.24 -9.21 -3.98
C ARG A 15 -4.18 -9.34 -2.79
N GLN A 16 -4.96 -10.42 -2.71
CA GLN A 16 -5.90 -10.63 -1.60
C GLN A 16 -5.18 -10.71 -0.24
N ALA A 17 -4.01 -11.38 -0.18
CA ALA A 17 -3.19 -11.40 1.04
C ALA A 17 -2.72 -10.00 1.46
N VAL A 18 -2.34 -9.16 0.49
CA VAL A 18 -1.96 -7.77 0.75
C VAL A 18 -3.16 -6.95 1.24
N LEU A 19 -4.33 -7.09 0.60
CA LEU A 19 -5.55 -6.41 1.03
C LEU A 19 -5.98 -6.79 2.45
N LEU A 20 -5.85 -8.08 2.80
CA LEU A 20 -6.19 -8.56 4.13
C LEU A 20 -5.33 -7.90 5.20
N ASN A 21 -4.00 -7.94 5.02
CA ASN A 21 -3.06 -7.37 6.00
C ASN A 21 -3.13 -5.84 6.05
N ALA A 22 -3.21 -5.17 4.89
CA ALA A 22 -3.36 -3.72 4.83
C ALA A 22 -4.70 -3.27 5.42
N GLY A 23 -5.78 -4.01 5.17
CA GLY A 23 -7.08 -3.75 5.75
C GLY A 23 -7.08 -3.89 7.27
N ALA A 24 -6.37 -4.88 7.81
CA ALA A 24 -6.19 -5.04 9.25
C ALA A 24 -5.44 -3.84 9.85
N ALA A 25 -4.35 -3.42 9.18
CA ALA A 25 -3.58 -2.25 9.61
C ALA A 25 -4.41 -0.95 9.58
N LEU A 26 -5.23 -0.74 8.54
CA LEU A 26 -6.11 0.42 8.43
C LEU A 26 -7.20 0.42 9.50
N TYR A 27 -7.80 -0.73 9.79
CA TYR A 27 -8.77 -0.89 10.86
C TYR A 27 -8.15 -0.62 12.25
N LEU A 28 -7.06 -1.30 12.58
CA LEU A 28 -6.36 -1.15 13.86
C LEU A 28 -5.78 0.26 14.05
N GLY A 29 -5.41 0.92 12.94
CA GLY A 29 -4.94 2.30 12.92
C GLY A 29 -6.05 3.36 12.94
N GLY A 30 -7.32 2.96 13.11
CA GLY A 30 -8.47 3.86 13.18
C GLY A 30 -8.77 4.60 11.87
N LYS A 31 -8.33 4.06 10.74
CA LYS A 31 -8.58 4.61 9.39
C LYS A 31 -9.79 3.97 8.69
N ALA A 32 -10.40 2.96 9.32
CA ALA A 32 -11.67 2.34 8.93
C ALA A 32 -12.43 1.91 10.19
N ALA A 33 -13.77 1.98 10.20
CA ALA A 33 -14.56 1.65 11.38
C ALA A 33 -14.72 0.13 11.57
N THR A 34 -14.59 -0.63 10.48
CA THR A 34 -14.64 -2.09 10.50
C THR A 34 -13.48 -2.71 9.72
N PHE A 35 -13.20 -4.00 9.98
CA PHE A 35 -12.19 -4.73 9.21
C PHE A 35 -12.55 -4.82 7.72
N ALA A 36 -13.84 -5.02 7.40
CA ALA A 36 -14.31 -5.06 6.01
C ALA A 36 -14.11 -3.71 5.29
N GLU A 37 -14.41 -2.60 5.96
CA GLU A 37 -14.11 -1.26 5.45
C GLU A 37 -12.60 -1.05 5.27
N GLY A 38 -11.78 -1.58 6.17
CA GLY A 38 -10.31 -1.54 6.03
C GLY A 38 -9.84 -2.25 4.76
N ILE A 39 -10.36 -3.45 4.48
CA ILE A 39 -10.05 -4.19 3.24
C ILE A 39 -10.52 -3.41 2.01
N ALA A 40 -11.73 -2.86 2.04
CA ALA A 40 -12.27 -2.04 0.96
C ALA A 40 -11.39 -0.82 0.70
N LYS A 41 -10.98 -0.10 1.76
CA LYS A 41 -10.12 1.07 1.67
C LYS A 41 -8.72 0.73 1.14
N ALA A 42 -8.14 -0.40 1.57
CA ALA A 42 -6.88 -0.89 1.00
C ALA A 42 -7.03 -1.18 -0.51
N GLY A 43 -8.19 -1.71 -0.93
CA GLY A 43 -8.54 -1.94 -2.33
C GLY A 43 -8.56 -0.64 -3.13
N GLU A 44 -9.28 0.37 -2.64
CA GLU A 44 -9.35 1.71 -3.24
C GLU A 44 -7.96 2.30 -3.44
N LEU A 45 -7.13 2.34 -2.40
CA LEU A 45 -5.78 2.95 -2.44
C LEU A 45 -4.82 2.24 -3.41
N ILE A 46 -5.00 0.93 -3.59
CA ILE A 46 -4.22 0.14 -4.56
C ILE A 46 -4.73 0.39 -5.99
N ASP A 47 -6.05 0.39 -6.18
CA ASP A 47 -6.64 0.53 -7.50
C ASP A 47 -6.54 1.98 -8.02
N SER A 48 -6.48 2.97 -7.11
CA SER A 48 -6.21 4.39 -7.41
C SER A 48 -4.73 4.71 -7.61
N VAL A 49 -3.84 3.73 -7.51
CA VAL A 49 -2.36 3.83 -7.55
C VAL A 49 -1.72 4.72 -6.46
N GLU A 50 -2.49 5.19 -5.47
CA GLU A 50 -1.97 5.99 -4.35
C GLU A 50 -0.97 5.20 -3.49
N ALA A 51 -1.19 3.90 -3.33
CA ALA A 51 -0.27 3.01 -2.63
C ALA A 51 1.09 2.92 -3.34
N LEU A 52 1.10 2.86 -4.69
CA LEU A 52 2.34 2.91 -5.47
C LEU A 52 3.02 4.28 -5.33
N ALA A 53 2.27 5.37 -5.41
CA ALA A 53 2.82 6.72 -5.26
C ALA A 53 3.51 6.89 -3.89
N THR A 54 2.94 6.32 -2.84
CA THR A 54 3.55 6.33 -1.49
C THR A 54 4.86 5.55 -1.46
N LEU A 55 4.91 4.35 -2.06
CA LEU A 55 6.17 3.59 -2.16
C LEU A 55 7.26 4.38 -2.89
N LEU A 56 6.91 5.07 -3.98
CA LEU A 56 7.88 5.87 -4.74
C LEU A 56 8.42 7.04 -3.90
N LYS A 57 7.58 7.70 -3.10
CA LYS A 57 8.04 8.75 -2.16
C LYS A 57 9.01 8.21 -1.11
N VAL A 58 8.76 6.99 -0.60
CA VAL A 58 9.67 6.34 0.37
C VAL A 58 11.02 6.01 -0.26
N ILE A 59 11.02 5.51 -1.50
CA ILE A 59 12.26 5.23 -2.25
C ILE A 59 13.05 6.51 -2.47
N ASP A 60 12.39 7.57 -2.95
CA ASP A 60 13.00 8.88 -3.19
C ASP A 60 13.62 9.46 -1.90
N PHE A 61 12.87 9.41 -0.79
CA PHE A 61 13.37 9.83 0.50
C PHE A 61 14.63 9.05 0.92
N ALA A 62 14.64 7.73 0.77
CA ALA A 62 15.80 6.90 1.13
C ALA A 62 17.04 7.25 0.30
N GLN A 63 16.88 7.42 -1.01
CA GLN A 63 17.97 7.80 -1.91
C GLN A 63 18.55 9.19 -1.59
N ILE A 64 17.68 10.14 -1.23
CA ILE A 64 18.10 11.48 -0.81
C ILE A 64 18.87 11.42 0.51
N GLN A 65 18.53 10.52 1.45
CA GLN A 65 19.29 10.37 2.69
C GLN A 65 20.68 9.79 2.43
N GLU A 66 20.80 8.75 1.60
CA GLU A 66 22.09 8.16 1.23
C GLU A 66 23.03 9.22 0.61
N ALA A 67 22.56 9.98 -0.37
CA ALA A 67 23.36 11.02 -1.03
C ALA A 67 23.77 12.21 -0.15
N ARG A 68 23.19 12.36 1.05
CA ARG A 68 23.60 13.39 2.04
C ARG A 68 24.67 12.89 3.00
N HIS A 69 24.97 11.60 2.99
CA HIS A 69 25.97 10.97 3.84
C HIS A 69 27.29 10.66 3.08
N ASP A 70 27.35 10.98 1.79
CA ASP A 70 28.54 10.94 0.92
C ASP A 70 29.19 12.33 0.78
#